data_AF-A0ABD0Q4T9-F1
#
_entry.id   AF-A0ABD0Q4T9-F1
#
_cell.length_a   1.000
_cell.length_b   1.000
_cell.length_c   1.000
_cell.angle_alpha   90.00
_cell.angle_beta   90.00
_cell.angle_gamma   90.00
#
_symmetry.space_group_name_H-M   'P 1'
#
loop_
_entity.id
_entity.type
_entity.pdbx_description
1 polymer ?
#
loop_
_entity_poly.entity_id
_entity_poly.type
_entity_poly.pdbx_seq_one_letter_code
_entity_poly.pdbx_strand_id
1 'polypeptide(L)' 'EGGLPKQVGNKTECGLLGLVLDLKRDYQTVRNQIPEEKLYKVYTFNSVRKSMSTVIKFPDGSFRMYSKGASEIVLK' A
#
# COMPACT_ATOMS: atom_id res chain seq x y z
N GLU A 1 -2.62 19.03 23.18
CA GLU A 1 -3.24 17.77 22.75
C GLU A 1 -2.12 16.82 22.32
N GLY A 2 -1.75 15.86 23.17
CA GLY A 2 -0.52 15.05 23.01
C GLY A 2 -0.76 13.57 22.74
N GLY A 3 -1.88 13.22 22.11
CA GLY A 3 -2.22 11.83 21.80
C GLY A 3 -1.53 11.35 20.52
N LEU A 4 -1.07 10.11 20.50
CA LEU A 4 -0.68 9.44 19.25
C LEU A 4 -1.87 9.41 18.28
N PRO A 5 -1.64 9.56 16.96
CA PRO A 5 -2.70 9.51 15.98
C PRO A 5 -3.46 8.17 16.05
N LYS A 6 -4.79 8.24 16.07
CA LYS A 6 -5.64 7.04 16.07
C LYS A 6 -5.56 6.36 14.71
N GLN A 7 -5.08 5.12 14.70
CA GLN A 7 -4.93 4.31 13.49
C GLN A 7 -6.05 3.28 13.39
N VAL A 8 -6.60 3.09 12.19
CA VAL A 8 -7.61 2.06 11.89
C VAL A 8 -7.06 1.18 10.78
N GLY A 9 -6.93 -0.13 11.04
CA GLY A 9 -6.37 -1.09 10.09
C GLY A 9 -5.20 -1.90 10.67
N ASN A 10 -4.42 -2.52 9.80
CA ASN A 10 -3.26 -3.31 10.20
C ASN A 10 -2.12 -2.40 10.69
N LYS A 11 -1.54 -2.73 11.85
CA LYS A 11 -0.50 -1.92 12.51
C LYS A 11 0.72 -1.63 11.62
N THR A 12 1.17 -2.59 10.83
CA THR A 12 2.34 -2.41 9.94
C THR A 12 2.02 -1.48 8.78
N GLU A 13 0.82 -1.59 8.22
CA GLU A 13 0.36 -0.72 7.14
C GLU A 13 0.17 0.71 7.61
N CYS A 14 -0.44 0.88 8.79
CA CYS A 14 -0.61 2.19 9.41
C CYS A 14 0.74 2.81 9.80
N GLY A 15 1.71 2.02 10.27
CA GLY A 15 3.07 2.48 10.52
C GLY A 15 3.76 3.03 9.26
N LEU A 16 3.59 2.35 8.11
CA LEU A 16 4.11 2.82 6.83
C LEU A 16 3.44 4.14 6.40
N LEU A 17 2.12 4.28 6.56
CA LEU A 17 1.42 5.54 6.29
C LEU A 17 1.86 6.67 7.24
N GLY A 18 2.11 6.35 8.51
CA GLY A 18 2.67 7.29 9.49
C GLY A 18 4.04 7.82 9.04
N LEU A 19 4.94 6.93 8.59
CA LEU A 19 6.24 7.33 8.04
C LEU A 19 6.09 8.29 6.86
N VAL A 20 5.13 8.06 5.95
CA VAL A 20 4.88 8.96 4.81
C VAL A 20 4.49 10.37 5.30
N LEU A 21 3.65 10.46 6.34
CA LEU A 21 3.28 11.74 6.94
C LEU A 21 4.46 12.42 7.65
N ASP A 22 5.30 11.66 8.35
CA ASP A 22 6.50 12.17 9.02
C ASP A 22 7.49 12.77 8.00
N LEU A 23 7.57 12.16 6.81
CA LEU A 23 8.31 12.68 5.65
C LEU A 23 7.64 13.90 4.98
N LYS A 24 6.60 14.47 5.59
CA LYS A 24 5.83 15.63 5.10
C LYS A 24 5.20 15.39 3.72
N ARG A 25 4.79 14.16 3.46
CA ARG A 25 4.05 13.79 2.24
C ARG A 25 2.62 13.43 2.60
N ASP A 26 1.67 13.89 1.81
CA ASP A 26 0.28 13.51 1.94
C ASP A 26 -0.04 12.32 1.03
N TYR A 27 -0.32 11.16 1.64
CA TYR A 27 -0.73 9.97 0.89
C TYR A 27 -2.15 10.09 0.32
N GLN A 28 -3.00 10.98 0.85
CA GLN A 28 -4.37 11.13 0.37
C GLN A 28 -4.41 11.67 -1.06
N THR A 29 -3.50 12.58 -1.40
CA THR A 29 -3.29 13.05 -2.78
C THR A 29 -3.07 11.90 -3.76
N VAL A 30 -2.23 10.91 -3.41
CA VAL A 30 -1.98 9.72 -4.27
C VAL A 30 -3.22 8.83 -4.37
N ARG A 31 -3.94 8.62 -3.27
CA ARG A 31 -5.20 7.85 -3.25
C ARG A 31 -6.30 8.49 -4.08
N ASN A 32 -6.37 9.82 -4.13
CA ASN A 32 -7.33 10.52 -4.97
C ASN A 32 -6.98 10.39 -6.46
N GLN A 33 -5.70 10.35 -6.82
CA GLN A 33 -5.25 10.14 -8.21
C GLN A 33 -5.51 8.71 -8.69
N ILE A 34 -5.25 7.73 -7.83
CA ILE A 34 -5.43 6.30 -8.06
C ILE A 34 -6.38 5.74 -6.99
N PRO A 35 -7.70 6.00 -7.12
CA PRO A 35 -8.69 5.48 -6.19
C PRO A 35 -8.89 3.97 -6.38
N GLU A 36 -9.61 3.34 -5.45
CA GLU A 36 -9.75 1.87 -5.38
C GLU A 36 -10.37 1.28 -6.66
N GLU A 37 -11.31 1.98 -7.28
CA GLU A 37 -11.94 1.58 -8.54
C GLU A 37 -10.99 1.58 -9.74
N LYS A 38 -9.85 2.27 -9.66
CA LYS A 38 -8.79 2.24 -10.69
C LYS A 38 -7.78 1.11 -10.47
N LEU A 39 -7.86 0.38 -9.36
CA LEU A 39 -7.01 -0.77 -9.11
C LEU A 39 -7.45 -1.91 -10.02
N TYR A 40 -6.54 -2.37 -10.88
CA TYR A 40 -6.84 -3.44 -11.83
C TYR A 40 -7.07 -4.78 -11.12
N LYS A 41 -6.22 -5.08 -10.13
CA LYS A 41 -6.36 -6.28 -9.31
C LYS A 41 -5.69 -6.09 -7.96
N VAL A 42 -6.37 -6.51 -6.90
CA VAL A 42 -5.79 -6.61 -5.55
C VAL A 42 -5.71 -8.08 -5.17
N TYR A 43 -4.50 -8.54 -4.89
CA TYR A 43 -4.23 -9.81 -4.23
C TYR A 43 -4.05 -9.53 -2.76
N THR A 44 -5.10 -9.81 -1.99
CA THR A 44 -5.07 -9.68 -0.53
C THR A 44 -4.01 -10.59 0.08
N PHE A 45 -3.64 -10.30 1.33
CA PHE A 45 -2.65 -11.09 2.04
C PHE A 45 -3.04 -12.56 2.08
N ASN A 46 -2.10 -13.43 1.71
CA ASN A 46 -2.29 -14.87 1.72
C ASN A 46 -1.15 -15.52 2.51
N SER A 47 -1.47 -16.42 3.45
CA SER A 47 -0.48 -17.03 4.36
C SER A 47 0.52 -17.96 3.66
N VAL A 48 0.16 -18.53 2.50
CA VAL A 48 1.07 -19.35 1.68
C VAL A 48 2.06 -18.45 0.94
N ARG A 49 1.55 -17.38 0.31
CA ARG A 49 2.37 -16.41 -0.43
C ARG A 49 3.11 -15.43 0.46
N LYS A 50 2.68 -15.25 1.71
CA LYS A 50 3.18 -14.30 2.71
C LYS A 50 3.36 -12.87 2.17
N SER A 51 2.53 -12.48 1.21
CA SER A 51 2.58 -11.18 0.55
C SER A 51 1.18 -10.69 0.19
N MET A 52 1.06 -9.38 0.00
CA MET A 52 -0.09 -8.68 -0.57
C MET A 52 0.41 -7.87 -1.76
N SER A 53 -0.36 -7.86 -2.84
CA SER A 53 0.03 -7.14 -4.05
C SER A 53 -1.13 -6.41 -4.70
N THR A 54 -0.83 -5.27 -5.30
CA THR A 54 -1.79 -4.43 -6.02
C THR A 54 -1.26 -4.17 -7.43
N VAL A 55 -2.10 -4.42 -8.43
CA VAL A 55 -1.83 -4.16 -9.83
C VAL A 55 -2.59 -2.92 -10.27
N ILE A 56 -1.88 -1.98 -10.89
CA ILE A 56 -2.45 -0.81 -11.57
C ILE A 56 -2.25 -0.94 -13.08
N LYS A 57 -3.18 -0.38 -13.85
CA LYS A 57 -3.08 -0.27 -15.31
C LYS A 57 -2.81 1.18 -15.68
N PHE A 58 -1.79 1.42 -16.48
CA PHE A 58 -1.46 2.75 -16.99
C PHE A 58 -2.26 3.08 -18.26
N PRO A 59 -2.39 4.38 -18.62
CA PRO A 59 -3.10 4.81 -19.82
C PRO A 59 -2.52 4.23 -21.12
N ASP A 60 -1.21 3.95 -21.16
CA ASP A 60 -0.52 3.32 -22.28
C ASP A 60 -0.83 1.81 -22.42
N GLY A 61 -1.68 1.27 -21.54
CA GLY A 61 -2.07 -0.14 -21.51
C GLY A 61 -1.11 -1.04 -20.72
N SER A 62 0.02 -0.52 -20.25
CA SER A 62 0.98 -1.27 -19.44
C SER A 62 0.46 -1.52 -18.03
N PHE A 63 1.05 -2.51 -17.35
CA PHE A 63 0.68 -2.89 -15.99
C PHE A 63 1.87 -2.72 -15.05
N ARG A 64 1.59 -2.29 -13.82
CA ARG A 64 2.58 -2.27 -12.75
C ARG A 64 2.01 -2.92 -11.51
N MET A 65 2.80 -3.82 -10.94
CA MET A 65 2.49 -4.51 -9.71
C MET A 65 3.36 -3.96 -8.58
N TYR A 66 2.72 -3.60 -7.48
CA TYR A 66 3.37 -3.30 -6.21
C TYR A 66 3.12 -4.45 -5.25
N SER A 67 4.15 -4.86 -4.52
CA SER A 67 4.08 -5.98 -3.58
C SER A 67 4.66 -5.58 -2.24
N LYS A 68 4.03 -6.03 -1.16
CA LYS A 68 4.57 -5.96 0.20
C LYS A 68 4.51 -7.34 0.84
N GLY A 69 5.54 -7.68 1.59
CA GLY A 69 5.71 -8.98 2.23
C GLY A 69 7.03 -9.03 2.98
N ALA A 70 7.33 -10.17 3.58
CA ALA A 70 8.62 -10.37 4.23
C ALA A 70 9.76 -10.31 3.20
N SER A 71 10.91 -9.74 3.58
CA SER A 71 12.05 -9.53 2.68
C SER A 71 12.53 -10.82 2.02
N GLU A 72 12.58 -11.91 2.78
CA GLU A 72 12.99 -13.24 2.34
C GLU A 72 11.98 -13.91 1.39
N ILE A 73 10.78 -13.35 1.28
CA ILE A 73 9.74 -13.80 0.36
C ILE A 73 9.75 -12.95 -0.92
N VAL A 74 9.94 -11.63 -0.79
CA VAL A 74 9.89 -10.70 -1.93
C VAL A 74 11.22 -10.65 -2.70
N LEU A 75 12.35 -10.81 -2.03
CA LEU A 75 13.70 -10.68 -2.60
C LEU A 75 14.37 -12.02 -2.93
N LYS A 76 13.64 -13.13 -2.84
CA LYS A 76 14.12 -14.46 -3.21
C LYS A 76 14.01 -14.67 -4.71
#